data_AF-A0A1Y2ZZ50-F1
#
_entry.id   AF-A0A1Y2ZZ50-F1
#
_cell.length_a   1.000
_cell.length_b   1.000
_cell.length_c   1.000
_cell.angle_alpha   90.00
_cell.angle_beta   90.00
_cell.angle_gamma   90.00
#
_symmetry.space_group_name_H-M   'P 1'
#
loop_
_entity.id
_entity.type
_entity.pdbx_description
1 polymer ?
#
loop_
_entity_poly.entity_id
_entity_poly.type
_entity_poly.pdbx_seq_one_letter_code
_entity_poly.pdbx_strand_id
1 'polypeptide(L)' 'MQAQKLTPLQLELLKLFSYQINNQQLTDIKNILADYFANQATQEMDKLWEANEWNDDTMDEWANEHLRTPYHQS' A
#
# COMPACT_ATOMS: atom_id res chain seq x y z
N MET A 1 -11.88 -11.39 -29.01
CA MET A 1 -11.45 -10.79 -27.73
C MET A 1 -11.05 -9.36 -28.02
N GLN A 2 -11.63 -8.36 -27.37
CA GLN A 2 -11.20 -6.97 -27.55
C GLN A 2 -9.84 -6.78 -26.86
N ALA A 3 -8.86 -6.19 -27.55
CA ALA A 3 -7.57 -5.88 -26.96
C ALA A 3 -7.73 -4.74 -25.95
N GLN A 4 -7.59 -5.04 -24.66
CA GLN A 4 -7.56 -4.02 -23.62
C GLN A 4 -6.34 -3.13 -23.85
N LYS A 5 -6.57 -1.82 -24.03
CA LYS A 5 -5.46 -0.86 -24.12
C LYS A 5 -4.74 -0.81 -22.77
N LEU A 6 -3.41 -0.86 -22.81
CA LEU A 6 -2.58 -0.73 -21.61
C LEU A 6 -2.83 0.62 -20.95
N THR A 7 -2.81 0.62 -19.63
CA THR A 7 -2.86 1.86 -18.84
C THR A 7 -1.58 2.68 -19.03
N PRO A 8 -1.61 4.00 -18.78
CA PRO A 8 -0.40 4.83 -18.82
C PRO A 8 0.74 4.29 -17.97
N LEU A 9 0.44 3.80 -16.75
CA LEU A 9 1.45 3.20 -15.86
C LEU A 9 2.09 1.95 -16.48
N GLN A 10 1.27 1.06 -17.06
CA GLN A 10 1.79 -0.14 -17.72
C GLN A 10 2.70 0.21 -18.90
N LEU A 11 2.37 1.25 -19.67
CA LEU A 11 3.22 1.74 -20.76
C LEU A 11 4.56 2.31 -20.26
N GLU A 12 4.57 3.07 -19.16
CA GLU A 12 5.82 3.56 -18.56
C GLU A 12 6.68 2.41 -18.01
N LEU A 13 6.09 1.44 -17.33
CA LEU A 13 6.81 0.24 -16.86
C LEU A 13 7.42 -0.56 -18.02
N LEU A 14 6.74 -0.65 -19.16
CA LEU A 14 7.30 -1.29 -20.36
C LEU A 14 8.50 -0.55 -20.92
N LYS A 15 8.53 0.80 -20.87
CA LYS A 15 9.71 1.57 -21.26
C LYS A 15 10.89 1.27 -20.34
N LEU A 16 10.65 0.97 -19.07
CA LEU A 16 11.71 0.58 -18.13
C LEU A 16 12.45 -0.69 -18.57
N PHE A 17 11.77 -1.62 -19.26
CA PHE A 17 12.39 -2.83 -19.78
C PHE A 17 13.43 -2.58 -20.90
N SER A 18 13.41 -1.40 -21.52
CA SER A 18 14.45 -1.01 -22.48
C SER A 18 15.79 -0.71 -21.79
N TYR A 19 15.75 -0.39 -20.49
CA TYR A 19 16.95 -0.26 -19.68
C TYR A 19 17.32 -1.64 -19.12
N GLN A 20 18.61 -2.01 -19.21
CA GLN A 20 19.11 -3.24 -18.58
C GLN A 20 19.18 -3.05 -17.06
N ILE A 21 18.00 -3.10 -16.41
CA ILE A 21 17.84 -2.94 -14.97
C ILE A 21 18.41 -4.18 -14.28
N ASN A 22 19.37 -3.97 -13.38
CA ASN A 22 19.90 -5.03 -12.55
C ASN A 22 19.00 -5.30 -11.32
N ASN A 23 19.24 -6.40 -10.62
CA ASN A 23 18.41 -6.81 -9.48
C ASN A 23 18.36 -5.77 -8.34
N GLN A 24 19.44 -5.01 -8.15
CA GLN A 24 19.48 -3.96 -7.13
C GLN A 24 18.53 -2.82 -7.52
N GLN A 25 18.64 -2.32 -8.75
CA GLN A 25 17.78 -1.26 -9.27
C GLN A 25 16.30 -1.66 -9.29
N LEU A 26 16.00 -2.93 -9.59
CA LEU A 26 14.63 -3.44 -9.50
C LEU A 26 14.11 -3.40 -8.06
N THR A 27 14.95 -3.75 -7.09
CA THR A 27 14.61 -3.65 -5.67
C THR A 27 14.38 -2.20 -5.26
N ASP A 28 15.23 -1.28 -5.71
CA ASP A 28 15.09 0.15 -5.42
C ASP A 28 13.77 0.70 -5.96
N ILE A 29 13.40 0.34 -7.20
CA ILE A 29 12.11 0.73 -7.80
C ILE A 29 10.92 0.18 -6.98
N LYS A 30 11.00 -1.08 -6.51
CA LYS A 30 9.96 -1.66 -5.66
C LYS A 30 9.84 -0.92 -4.34
N ASN A 31 10.95 -0.55 -3.72
CA ASN A 31 10.96 0.21 -2.47
C ASN A 31 10.36 1.60 -2.66
N ILE A 32 10.72 2.31 -3.73
CA ILE A 32 10.13 3.62 -4.06
C ILE A 32 8.60 3.52 -4.18
N LEU A 33 8.10 2.48 -4.86
CA LEU A 33 6.65 2.26 -4.99
C LEU A 33 6.01 1.92 -3.64
N ALA A 34 6.65 1.05 -2.85
CA ALA A 34 6.16 0.67 -1.53
C ALA A 34 6.08 1.88 -0.59
N ASP A 35 7.13 2.71 -0.55
CA ASP A 35 7.19 3.93 0.25
C ASP A 35 6.12 4.94 -0.19
N TYR A 36 5.90 5.10 -1.49
CA TYR A 36 4.84 5.97 -2.01
C TYR A 36 3.47 5.53 -1.49
N PHE A 37 3.13 4.24 -1.60
CA PHE A 37 1.83 3.74 -1.15
C PHE A 37 1.70 3.73 0.39
N ALA A 38 2.77 3.45 1.13
CA ALA A 38 2.77 3.55 2.59
C ALA A 38 2.52 4.98 3.06
N ASN A 39 3.15 5.97 2.41
CA ASN A 39 2.92 7.39 2.70
C ASN A 39 1.49 7.80 2.37
N GLN A 40 0.93 7.35 1.24
CA GLN A 40 -0.47 7.60 0.91
C GLN A 40 -1.42 6.98 1.94
N ALA A 41 -1.20 5.72 2.34
CA ALA A 41 -2.02 5.05 3.35
C ALA A 41 -1.96 5.78 4.70
N THR A 42 -0.78 6.25 5.10
CA THR A 42 -0.60 7.03 6.33
C THR A 42 -1.38 8.35 6.26
N GLN A 43 -1.26 9.09 5.15
CA GLN A 43 -1.99 10.36 4.97
C GLN A 43 -3.52 10.17 4.99
N GLU A 44 -4.03 9.10 4.40
CA GLU A 44 -5.46 8.82 4.47
C GLU A 44 -5.89 8.40 5.88
N MET A 45 -5.04 7.67 6.62
CA MET A 45 -5.30 7.35 8.03
C MET A 45 -5.35 8.62 8.89
N ASP A 46 -4.40 9.55 8.70
CA ASP A 46 -4.37 10.83 9.43
C ASP A 46 -5.64 11.64 9.17
N LYS A 47 -6.13 11.68 7.91
CA LYS A 47 -7.41 12.34 7.58
C LYS A 47 -8.59 11.68 8.27
N LEU A 48 -8.63 10.35 8.31
CA LEU A 48 -9.69 9.61 8.99
C LEU A 48 -9.62 9.84 10.51
N TRP A 49 -8.42 9.89 11.08
CA TRP A 49 -8.18 10.19 12.48
C TRP A 49 -8.79 11.53 12.89
N GLU A 50 -8.49 12.58 12.14
CA GLU A 50 -9.06 13.90 12.37
C GLU A 50 -10.58 13.92 12.14
N ALA A 51 -11.05 13.34 11.03
CA ALA A 51 -12.47 13.39 10.65
C ALA A 51 -13.41 12.63 11.60
N ASN A 52 -12.90 11.59 12.26
CA ASN A 52 -13.67 10.82 13.24
C ASN A 52 -13.39 11.24 14.69
N GLU A 53 -12.63 12.33 14.90
CA GLU A 53 -12.24 12.83 16.22
C GLU A 53 -11.58 11.75 17.10
N TRP A 54 -10.83 10.84 16.48
CA TRP A 54 -10.13 9.78 17.19
C TRP A 54 -9.05 10.36 18.10
N ASN A 55 -8.84 9.67 19.22
CA ASN A 55 -7.95 10.09 20.29
C ASN A 55 -7.35 8.86 20.99
N ASP A 56 -6.59 9.09 22.05
CA ASP A 56 -5.94 8.02 22.81
C ASP A 56 -6.96 6.99 23.35
N ASP A 57 -8.17 7.41 23.73
CA ASP A 57 -9.22 6.48 24.18
C ASP A 57 -9.67 5.54 23.04
N THR A 58 -9.68 6.02 21.80
CA THR A 58 -9.97 5.19 20.62
C THR A 58 -8.88 4.12 20.41
N MET A 59 -7.61 4.49 20.63
CA MET A 59 -6.51 3.50 20.56
C MET A 59 -6.64 2.44 21.65
N ASP A 60 -6.98 2.86 22.88
CA ASP A 60 -7.19 1.94 23.99
C ASP A 60 -8.36 1.00 23.73
N GLU A 61 -9.45 1.47 23.13
CA GLU A 61 -10.56 0.63 22.68
C GLU A 61 -10.08 -0.43 21.68
N TRP A 62 -9.46 -0.02 20.57
CA TRP A 62 -8.98 -0.93 19.53
C TRP A 62 -7.93 -1.93 20.02
N ALA A 63 -7.05 -1.53 20.95
CA ALA A 63 -6.05 -2.41 21.53
C ALA A 63 -6.68 -3.54 22.36
N ASN A 64 -7.87 -3.30 22.94
CA ASN A 64 -8.63 -4.28 23.71
C ASN A 64 -9.66 -5.05 22.85
N GLU A 65 -9.88 -4.65 21.61
CA GLU A 65 -10.73 -5.38 20.68
C GLU A 65 -10.06 -6.67 20.18
N HIS A 66 -10.81 -7.78 20.22
CA HIS A 66 -10.36 -9.07 19.70
C HIS A 66 -10.65 -9.21 18.20
N LEU A 67 -10.14 -8.28 17.38
CA LEU A 67 -10.35 -8.28 15.92
C LEU A 67 -9.50 -9.29 15.15
N ARG A 68 -8.66 -10.07 15.84
CA ARG A 68 -7.82 -11.09 15.19
C ARG A 68 -8.68 -12.25 14.70
N THR A 69 -8.30 -12.82 13.57
CA THR A 69 -8.93 -14.04 13.03
C THR A 69 -8.89 -15.15 14.08
N PRO A 70 -10.03 -15.71 14.51
CA PRO A 70 -10.03 -16.75 15.52
C PRO A 70 -9.33 -18.00 14.98
N TYR A 71 -8.31 -18.47 15.70
CA TYR A 71 -7.64 -19.73 15.39
C TYR A 71 -8.57 -20.88 15.79
N HIS A 72 -9.20 -21.53 14.81
CA HIS A 72 -9.78 -22.85 15.03
C HIS A 72 -8.62 -23.83 15.21
N GLN A 73 -8.48 -24.41 16.40
CA GLN A 73 -7.56 -25.51 16.63
C GLN A 73 -8.12 -26.75 15.92
N SER A 74 -7.40 -27.20 14.90
CA SER A 74 -7.62 -28.47 14.19
C SER A 74 -7.10 -29.65 15.00
#